data_AF-A0A7G8H034-F1
#
_entry.id   AF-A0A7G8H034-F1
#
_cell.length_a   1.000
_cell.length_b   1.000
_cell.length_c   1.000
_cell.angle_alpha   90.00
_cell.angle_beta   90.00
_cell.angle_gamma   90.00
#
_symmetry.space_group_name_H-M   'P 1'
#
loop_
_entity.id
_entity.type
_entity.pdbx_description
1 polymer ?
#
loop_
_entity_poly.entity_id
_entity_poly.type
_entity_poly.pdbx_seq_one_letter_code
_entity_poly.pdbx_strand_id
1 'polypeptide(L)' 'MFAVQELTVEGWSNRAEHASKDNAFWHARARSDADGHTYRLISEENHVVCLLTSRGSECWELD' A
#
# COMPACT_ATOMS: atom_id res chain seq x y z
N MET A 1 7.33 8.48 -6.79
CA MET A 1 7.56 7.06 -6.42
C MET A 1 6.35 6.52 -5.64
N PHE A 2 6.13 5.20 -5.59
CA PHE A 2 5.05 4.57 -4.82
C PHE A 2 5.60 3.88 -3.58
N ALA A 3 5.19 4.35 -2.39
CA ALA A 3 5.56 3.76 -1.12
C ALA A 3 4.55 2.71 -0.68
N VAL A 4 5.04 1.55 -0.24
CA VAL A 4 4.27 0.49 0.39
C VAL A 4 4.49 0.59 1.90
N GLN A 5 3.42 0.81 2.64
CA GLN A 5 3.45 1.01 4.08
C GLN A 5 2.55 0.00 4.78
N GLU A 6 2.97 -0.50 5.93
CA GLU A 6 2.21 -1.42 6.78
C GLU A 6 1.58 -0.63 7.94
N LEU A 7 0.34 -0.96 8.30
CA LEU A 7 -0.27 -0.43 9.52
C LEU A 7 0.23 -1.20 10.75
N THR A 8 0.96 -0.52 11.61
CA THR A 8 1.45 -1.04 12.90
C THR A 8 0.75 -0.32 14.05
N VAL A 9 1.06 -0.72 15.29
CA VAL A 9 0.57 -0.05 16.51
C VAL A 9 1.06 1.40 16.64
N GLU A 10 2.14 1.76 15.94
CA GLU A 10 2.72 3.11 15.91
C GLU A 10 2.21 3.93 14.70
N GLY A 11 1.32 3.35 13.89
CA GLY A 11 0.81 3.96 12.66
C GLY A 11 1.43 3.35 11.40
N TRP A 12 1.56 4.16 10.34
CA TRP A 12 2.04 3.68 9.04
C TRP A 12 3.57 3.61 8.99
N SER A 13 4.10 2.40 8.81
CA SER A 13 5.53 2.15 8.70
C SER A 13 5.94 1.83 7.26
N ASN A 14 6.96 2.50 6.73
CA ASN A 14 7.44 2.25 5.36
C ASN A 14 8.13 0.89 5.25
N ARG A 15 7.77 0.10 4.24
CA ARG A 15 8.30 -1.25 4.02
C ARG A 15 9.04 -1.40 2.70
N ALA A 16 8.58 -0.73 1.65
CA ALA A 16 9.20 -0.80 0.33
C ALA A 16 8.80 0.40 -0.52
N GLU A 17 9.59 0.68 -1.56
CA GLU A 17 9.30 1.71 -2.55
C GLU A 17 9.47 1.14 -3.95
N HIS A 18 8.56 1.50 -4.86
CA HIS A 18 8.60 1.07 -6.25
C HIS A 18 8.36 2.24 -7.18
N ALA A 19 9.01 2.23 -8.35
CA ALA A 19 8.76 3.21 -9.40
C ALA A 19 7.39 3.03 -10.07
N SER A 20 6.87 1.80 -10.11
CA SER A 20 5.59 1.45 -10.75
C SER A 20 4.49 1.22 -9.72
N LYS A 21 3.30 1.76 -10.01
CA LYS A 21 2.07 1.54 -9.26
C LYS A 21 1.74 0.05 -9.15
N ASP A 22 1.77 -0.67 -10.27
CA ASP A 22 1.38 -2.08 -10.31
C ASP A 22 2.32 -2.94 -9.46
N ASN A 23 3.62 -2.68 -9.52
CA ASN A 23 4.59 -3.42 -8.72
C ASN A 23 4.38 -3.17 -7.21
N ALA A 24 4.19 -1.91 -6.82
CA ALA A 24 3.88 -1.59 -5.42
C ALA A 24 2.55 -2.22 -4.98
N PHE A 25 1.53 -2.21 -5.84
CA PHE A 25 0.21 -2.75 -5.52
C PHE A 25 0.29 -4.26 -5.29
N TRP A 26 0.88 -5.00 -6.22
CA TRP A 26 1.03 -6.44 -6.09
C TRP A 26 1.96 -6.84 -4.94
N HIS A 27 3.00 -6.05 -4.65
CA HIS A 27 3.81 -6.24 -3.45
C HIS A 27 2.95 -6.13 -2.18
N ALA A 28 2.22 -5.03 -2.02
CA ALA A 28 1.37 -4.81 -0.86
C ALA A 28 0.27 -5.89 -0.74
N ARG A 29 -0.30 -6.32 -1.87
CA ARG A 29 -1.33 -7.35 -1.90
C ARG A 29 -0.78 -8.70 -1.43
N ALA A 30 0.35 -9.12 -2.01
CA ALA A 30 0.99 -10.38 -1.65
C ALA A 30 1.38 -10.42 -0.17
N ARG A 31 1.81 -9.29 0.41
CA ARG A 31 2.09 -9.18 1.84
C ARG A 31 0.82 -9.31 2.68
N SER A 32 -0.20 -8.51 2.41
CA SER A 32 -1.48 -8.54 3.12
C SER A 32 -2.15 -9.92 3.10
N ASP A 33 -2.03 -10.65 1.98
CA ASP A 33 -2.53 -12.03 1.86
C ASP A 33 -1.70 -13.04 2.68
N ALA A 34 -0.39 -12.81 2.83
CA ALA A 34 0.51 -13.73 3.52
C ALA A 34 0.48 -13.57 5.06
N ASP A 35 0.40 -12.33 5.56
CA ASP A 35 0.45 -12.04 7.00
C ASP A 35 -0.89 -11.57 7.59
N GLY A 36 -1.88 -11.26 6.75
CA GLY A 36 -3.19 -10.77 7.17
C GLY A 36 -3.19 -9.31 7.65
N HIS A 37 -2.05 -8.61 7.57
CA HIS A 37 -1.92 -7.22 7.99
C HIS A 37 -2.50 -6.26 6.94
N THR A 38 -2.76 -5.04 7.38
CA THR A 38 -3.22 -3.97 6.49
C THR A 38 -2.03 -3.23 5.93
N TYR A 39 -2.01 -3.10 4.60
CA TYR A 39 -1.02 -2.33 3.88
C TYR A 39 -1.69 -1.17 3.15
N ARG A 40 -0.94 -0.11 2.90
CA ARG A 40 -1.31 0.90 1.92
C ARG A 40 -0.20 1.10 0.90
N LEU A 41 -0.60 1.37 -0.32
CA LEU A 41 0.25 1.99 -1.33
C LEU A 41 -0.10 3.48 -1.34
N ILE A 42 0.90 4.36 -1.33
CA ILE A 42 0.69 5.81 -1.40
C ILE A 42 1.73 6.45 -2.31
N SER A 43 1.30 7.40 -3.12
CA SER A 43 2.17 8.27 -3.91
C SER A 43 1.57 9.67 -3.94
N GLU A 44 2.23 10.60 -3.26
CA GLU A 44 1.82 12.00 -3.27
C GLU A 44 1.99 12.61 -4.67
N GLU A 45 3.12 12.33 -5.34
CA GLU A 45 3.39 12.79 -6.71
C GLU A 45 2.31 12.36 -7.72
N ASN A 46 1.80 11.14 -7.58
CA ASN A 46 0.79 10.59 -8.48
C ASN A 46 -0.62 10.73 -7.91
N HIS A 47 -0.78 11.40 -6.75
CA HIS A 47 -2.08 11.60 -6.10
C HIS A 47 -2.88 10.30 -5.95
N VAL A 48 -2.24 9.23 -5.51
CA VAL A 48 -2.89 7.91 -5.39
C VAL A 48 -2.65 7.32 -4.02
N VAL A 49 -3.71 6.75 -3.45
CA VAL A 49 -3.62 5.85 -2.29
C VAL A 49 -4.46 4.60 -2.53
N CYS A 50 -3.92 3.43 -2.21
CA CYS A 50 -4.66 2.18 -2.16
C CYS A 50 -4.54 1.58 -0.77
N LEU A 51 -5.66 1.14 -0.19
CA LEU A 51 -5.69 0.37 1.04
C LEU A 51 -5.91 -1.10 0.71
N LEU A 52 -5.07 -1.97 1.26
CA LEU A 52 -5.07 -3.40 1.03
C LEU A 52 -5.23 -4.12 2.36
N THR A 53 -6.27 -4.94 2.45
CA THR A 53 -6.56 -5.80 3.59
C THR A 53 -6.72 -7.25 3.13
N SER A 54 -6.75 -8.18 4.07
CA SER A 54 -7.09 -9.58 3.80
C SER A 54 -8.45 -9.78 3.13
N ARG A 55 -9.36 -8.80 3.22
CA ARG A 55 -10.71 -8.86 2.63
C ARG A 55 -10.83 -8.28 1.24
N GLY A 56 -9.81 -7.56 0.77
CA GLY A 56 -9.84 -6.90 -0.53
C GLY A 56 -9.00 -5.62 -0.53
N SER A 57 -9.16 -4.84 -1.59
CA SER A 57 -8.43 -3.60 -1.80
C SER A 57 -9.34 -2.53 -2.36
N GLU A 58 -9.09 -1.29 -1.94
CA GLU A 58 -9.76 -0.10 -2.48
C GLU A 58 -8.70 0.97 -2.78
N CYS A 59 -8.90 1.73 -3.85
CA CYS A 59 -7.98 2.76 -4.29
C CYS A 59 -8.74 4.07 -4.52
N TRP A 60 -8.09 5.17 -4.15
CA TRP A 60 -8.60 6.52 -4.30
C TRP A 60 -7.53 7.41 -4.92
N GLU A 61 -7.99 8.41 -5.67
CA GLU A 61 -7.18 9.55 -6.07
C GLU A 61 -7.24 10.60 -4.95
N LEU A 62 -6.10 11.24 -4.66
CA LEU A 62 -5.97 12.27 -3.64
C LEU A 62 -6.14 13.64 -4.30
N ASP A 63 -7.24 14.34 -4.01
CA ASP A 63 -7.47 15.72 -4.46
C ASP A 63 -6.42 16.71 -3.92
#